data_AF-A0A838G435-F1
#
_entry.id   AF-A0A838G435-F1
#
_cell.length_a   1.000
_cell.length_b   1.000
_cell.length_c   1.000
_cell.angle_alpha   90.00
_cell.angle_beta   90.00
_cell.angle_gamma   90.00
#
_symmetry.space_group_name_H-M   'P 1'
#
loop_
_entity.id
_entity.type
_entity.pdbx_description
1 polymer ?
#
loop_
_entity_poly.entity_id
_entity_poly.type
_entity_poly.pdbx_seq_one_letter_code
_entity_poly.pdbx_strand_id
1 'polypeptide(L)'
;LYPEEDLAPAAERFTLFLVQYWGGPTTYSDRRGHPRLRMRHAPFKVSPRARDHWLMHFRAGLDSANLTPEQDAKFWGYVNHAAQFMVNTFED
;
A
#
# COMPACT_ATOMS: atom_id res chain seq x y z
N LEU A 1 -9.30 9.83 6.31
CA LEU A 1 -8.89 8.48 6.76
C LEU A 1 -7.69 8.54 7.70
N TYR A 2 -6.65 9.29 7.34
CA TYR A 2 -5.45 9.49 8.18
C TYR A 2 -5.65 10.73 9.06
N PRO A 3 -5.67 10.60 10.40
CA PRO A 3 -5.88 11.73 11.31
C PRO A 3 -4.59 12.48 11.66
N GLU A 4 -3.42 11.87 11.42
CA GLU A 4 -2.11 12.47 11.66
C GLU A 4 -1.78 13.46 10.53
N GLU A 5 -1.26 14.64 10.90
CA GLU A 5 -0.76 15.63 9.93
C GLU A 5 0.60 15.19 9.35
N ASP A 6 1.46 14.59 10.20
CA ASP A 6 2.73 14.02 9.76
C ASP A 6 2.55 12.58 9.28
N LEU A 7 2.62 12.39 7.96
CA LEU A 7 2.52 11.08 7.33
C LEU A 7 3.88 10.43 7.07
N ALA A 8 5.01 11.06 7.46
CA ALA A 8 6.35 10.51 7.22
C ALA A 8 6.55 9.10 7.81
N PRO A 9 6.08 8.80 9.04
CA PRO A 9 6.18 7.44 9.58
C PRO A 9 5.33 6.42 8.81
N ALA A 10 4.20 6.84 8.24
CA ALA A 10 3.37 5.98 7.39
C ALA A 10 4.07 5.70 6.06
N ALA A 11 4.68 6.72 5.46
CA ALA A 11 5.48 6.59 4.24
C ALA A 11 6.67 5.63 4.45
N GLU A 12 7.44 5.77 5.53
CA GLU A 12 8.57 4.86 5.82
C GLU A 12 8.11 3.40 5.93
N ARG A 13 7.05 3.13 6.69
CA ARG A 13 6.51 1.76 6.82
C ARG A 13 6.07 1.20 5.48
N PHE A 14 5.49 2.04 4.63
CA PHE A 14 5.04 1.65 3.30
C PHE A 14 6.23 1.34 2.38
N THR A 15 7.26 2.19 2.37
CA THR A 15 8.51 1.96 1.65
C THR A 15 9.19 0.67 2.10
N LEU A 16 9.38 0.46 3.40
CA LEU A 16 10.03 -0.75 3.93
C LEU A 16 9.23 -2.01 3.55
N PHE A 17 7.91 -1.94 3.58
CA PHE A 17 7.06 -3.05 3.15
C PHE A 17 7.29 -3.39 1.67
N LEU A 18 7.26 -2.38 0.78
CA LEU A 18 7.47 -2.59 -0.66
C LEU A 18 8.86 -3.13 -0.98
N VAL A 19 9.90 -2.57 -0.35
CA VAL A 19 11.29 -3.05 -0.52
C VAL A 19 11.36 -4.53 -0.17
N GLN A 20 10.84 -4.93 0.99
CA GLN A 20 10.85 -6.32 1.40
C GLN A 20 9.98 -7.20 0.48
N TYR A 21 8.79 -6.74 0.10
CA TYR A 21 7.86 -7.50 -0.75
C TYR A 21 8.48 -7.87 -2.10
N TRP A 22 9.27 -6.96 -2.69
CA TRP A 22 9.93 -7.17 -3.97
C TRP A 22 11.33 -7.81 -3.87
N GLY A 23 11.66 -8.41 -2.72
CA GLY A 23 12.88 -9.21 -2.54
C GLY A 23 14.09 -8.44 -2.00
N GLY A 24 13.90 -7.21 -1.52
CA GLY A 24 14.90 -6.46 -0.76
C GLY A 24 15.05 -6.93 0.68
N PRO A 25 15.78 -6.17 1.52
CA PRO A 25 16.01 -6.50 2.92
C PRO A 25 14.73 -6.71 3.75
N THR A 26 14.82 -7.54 4.79
CA THR A 26 13.72 -7.89 5.72
C THR A 26 13.39 -6.82 6.76
N THR A 27 13.86 -5.58 6.57
CA THR A 27 13.80 -4.51 7.56
C THR A 27 12.40 -4.21 8.07
N TYR A 28 11.37 -4.36 7.22
CA TYR A 28 9.98 -4.22 7.67
C TYR A 28 9.64 -5.29 8.72
N SER A 29 9.88 -6.56 8.42
CA SER A 29 9.64 -7.67 9.32
C SER A 29 10.48 -7.57 10.59
N ASP A 30 11.76 -7.18 10.47
CA ASP A 30 12.65 -7.09 11.62
C ASP A 30 12.19 -6.03 12.63
N ARG A 31 11.65 -4.90 12.13
CA ARG A 31 11.15 -3.81 12.98
C ARG A 31 9.71 -3.96 13.42
N ARG A 32 8.86 -4.65 12.63
CA ARG A 32 7.41 -4.64 12.80
C ARG A 32 6.81 -6.03 12.95
N GLY A 33 7.57 -7.10 12.77
CA GLY A 33 7.05 -8.46 12.65
C GLY A 33 6.20 -8.68 11.39
N HIS A 34 5.48 -9.80 11.37
CA HIS A 34 4.70 -10.24 10.21
C HIS A 34 3.72 -9.15 9.70
N PRO A 35 3.62 -8.90 8.38
CA PRO A 35 2.81 -7.81 7.82
C PRO A 35 1.34 -7.79 8.24
N ARG A 36 0.67 -8.96 8.29
CA ARG A 36 -0.72 -9.11 8.77
C ARG A 36 -1.63 -7.97 8.25
N LEU A 37 -1.60 -7.72 6.94
CA LEU A 37 -2.12 -6.48 6.34
C LEU A 37 -3.57 -6.21 6.74
N ARG A 38 -4.50 -7.18 6.58
CA ARG A 38 -5.90 -7.01 6.98
C ARG A 38 -6.08 -6.64 8.46
N MET A 39 -5.34 -7.28 9.35
CA MET A 39 -5.37 -6.94 10.78
C MET A 39 -4.93 -5.49 11.02
N ARG A 40 -3.88 -5.03 10.33
CA ARG A 40 -3.36 -3.65 10.47
C ARG A 40 -4.23 -2.60 9.80
N HIS A 41 -5.08 -2.98 8.86
CA HIS A 41 -6.03 -2.06 8.22
C HIS A 41 -7.45 -2.14 8.78
N ALA A 42 -7.74 -3.11 9.67
CA ALA A 42 -9.03 -3.23 10.34
C ALA A 42 -9.49 -1.96 11.09
N PRO A 43 -8.60 -1.13 11.67
CA PRO A 43 -9.02 0.13 12.29
C PRO A 43 -9.55 1.20 11.32
N PHE A 44 -9.33 1.04 10.02
CA PHE A 44 -9.76 2.00 9.00
C PHE A 44 -10.99 1.49 8.25
N LYS A 45 -11.92 2.39 7.92
CA LYS A 45 -12.99 2.11 6.95
C LYS A 45 -12.40 2.10 5.54
N VAL A 46 -12.03 0.92 5.05
CA VAL A 46 -11.53 0.75 3.67
C VAL A 46 -12.73 0.39 2.79
N SER A 47 -13.45 1.42 2.34
CA SER A 47 -14.57 1.30 1.39
C SER A 47 -14.07 1.16 -0.06
N PRO A 48 -14.92 0.76 -1.02
CA PRO A 48 -14.58 0.79 -2.44
C PRO A 48 -14.10 2.17 -2.91
N ARG A 49 -14.72 3.26 -2.40
CA ARG A 49 -14.28 4.63 -2.68
C ARG A 49 -12.90 4.92 -2.11
N ALA A 50 -12.61 4.50 -0.88
CA ALA A 50 -11.29 4.65 -0.28
C ALA A 50 -10.21 3.88 -1.06
N ARG A 51 -10.53 2.67 -1.53
CA ARG A 51 -9.67 1.87 -2.42
C ARG A 51 -9.35 2.63 -3.71
N ASP A 52 -10.36 3.22 -4.36
CA ASP A 52 -10.18 3.92 -5.64
C ASP A 52 -9.34 5.19 -5.49
N HIS A 53 -9.56 5.96 -4.41
CA HIS A 53 -8.70 7.10 -4.09
C HIS A 53 -7.25 6.68 -3.81
N TRP A 54 -7.05 5.58 -3.08
CA TRP A 54 -5.71 5.05 -2.83
C TRP A 54 -5.02 4.63 -4.13
N LEU A 55 -5.73 3.91 -5.02
CA LEU A 55 -5.20 3.48 -6.32
C LEU A 55 -4.89 4.67 -7.24
N MET A 56 -5.69 5.72 -7.21
CA MET A 56 -5.43 6.96 -7.96
C MET A 56 -4.08 7.58 -7.56
N HIS A 57 -3.83 7.75 -6.25
CA HIS A 57 -2.56 8.28 -5.77
C HIS A 57 -1.39 7.31 -6.03
N PHE A 58 -1.64 6.01 -5.97
CA PHE A 58 -0.63 5.00 -6.27
C PHE A 58 -0.18 5.07 -7.73
N ARG A 59 -1.11 5.19 -8.67
CA ARG A 59 -0.83 5.31 -10.10
C ARG A 59 0.08 6.50 -10.38
N ALA A 60 -0.24 7.66 -9.82
CA ALA A 60 0.60 8.85 -9.93
C ALA A 60 2.01 8.62 -9.36
N GLY A 61 2.14 7.86 -8.27
CA GLY A 61 3.44 7.44 -7.74
C GLY A 61 4.23 6.56 -8.70
N LEU A 62 3.60 5.56 -9.31
CA LEU A 62 4.24 4.71 -10.32
C LEU A 62 4.64 5.50 -11.58
N ASP A 63 3.80 6.41 -12.03
CA ASP A 63 4.10 7.32 -13.15
C ASP A 63 5.36 8.14 -12.87
N SER A 64 5.55 8.59 -11.63
CA SER A 64 6.74 9.35 -11.22
C SER A 64 8.01 8.50 -11.06
N ALA A 65 7.88 7.17 -10.95
CA ALA A 65 8.99 6.26 -10.68
C ALA A 65 9.78 5.85 -11.94
N ASN A 66 9.32 6.25 -13.14
CA ASN A 66 9.97 5.97 -14.43
C ASN A 66 10.32 4.48 -14.63
N LEU A 67 9.39 3.59 -14.28
CA LEU A 67 9.55 2.15 -14.45
C LEU A 67 9.50 1.74 -15.92
N THR A 68 10.10 0.60 -16.26
CA THR A 68 9.84 -0.02 -17.57
C THR A 68 8.36 -0.44 -17.67
N PRO A 69 7.77 -0.55 -18.87
CA PRO A 69 6.38 -0.98 -19.01
C PRO A 69 6.07 -2.32 -18.33
N GLU A 70 7.04 -3.22 -18.33
CA GLU A 70 6.92 -4.56 -17.75
C GLU A 70 6.95 -4.53 -16.20
N GLN A 71 7.82 -3.68 -15.63
CA GLN A 71 7.86 -3.42 -14.19
C GLN A 71 6.57 -2.74 -13.73
N ASP A 72 6.12 -1.73 -14.48
CA ASP A 72 4.89 -1.00 -14.21
C ASP A 72 3.67 -1.93 -14.18
N ALA A 73 3.50 -2.75 -15.22
CA ALA A 73 2.39 -3.69 -15.30
C ALA A 73 2.40 -4.71 -14.14
N LYS A 74 3.58 -5.22 -13.77
CA LYS A 74 3.73 -6.15 -12.64
C LYS A 74 3.38 -5.48 -11.32
N PHE A 75 3.86 -4.27 -11.09
CA PHE A 75 3.59 -3.52 -9.87
C PHE A 75 2.11 -3.17 -9.79
N TRP A 76 1.54 -2.64 -10.88
CA TRP A 76 0.14 -2.25 -10.98
C TRP A 76 -0.79 -3.44 -10.74
N GLY A 77 -0.51 -4.60 -11.34
CA GLY A 77 -1.29 -5.82 -11.10
C GLY A 77 -1.29 -6.25 -9.64
N TYR A 78 -0.12 -6.22 -8.98
CA TYR A 78 -0.02 -6.53 -7.55
C TYR A 78 -0.85 -5.57 -6.69
N VAL A 79 -0.68 -4.25 -6.87
CA VAL A 79 -1.34 -3.27 -5.99
C VAL A 79 -2.84 -3.21 -6.20
N ASN A 80 -3.34 -3.47 -7.41
CA ASN A 80 -4.79 -3.60 -7.65
C ASN A 80 -5.38 -4.78 -6.86
N HIS A 81 -4.73 -5.94 -6.95
CA HIS A 81 -5.18 -7.11 -6.21
C HIS A 81 -5.10 -6.89 -4.70
N ALA A 82 -4.00 -6.30 -4.22
CA ALA A 82 -3.82 -5.98 -2.81
C ALA A 82 -4.89 -4.99 -2.33
N ALA A 83 -5.11 -3.87 -3.03
CA ALA A 83 -6.11 -2.87 -2.65
C ALA A 83 -7.53 -3.46 -2.61
N GLN A 84 -7.89 -4.31 -3.59
CA GLN A 84 -9.16 -5.03 -3.56
C GLN A 84 -9.29 -5.95 -2.35
N PHE A 85 -8.23 -6.70 -2.02
CA PHE A 85 -8.19 -7.59 -0.85
C PHE A 85 -8.29 -6.83 0.48
N MET A 86 -7.94 -5.54 0.50
CA MET A 86 -7.97 -4.72 1.72
C MET A 86 -9.34 -4.14 2.04
N VAL A 87 -10.30 -4.12 1.09
CA VAL A 87 -11.66 -3.65 1.34
C VAL A 87 -12.28 -4.43 2.50
N ASN A 88 -12.83 -3.70 3.48
CA ASN A 88 -13.35 -4.27 4.72
C ASN A 88 -14.73 -3.73 5.14
N THR A 89 -15.27 -2.76 4.39
CA THR A 89 -16.62 -2.22 4.59
C THR A 89 -17.18 -1.73 3.25
N PHE A 90 -18.51 -1.62 3.15
CA PHE A 90 -19.21 -0.96 2.04
C PHE A 90 -19.82 0.38 2.45
N GLU A 91 -19.66 0.78 3.71
CA GLU A 91 -20.03 2.11 4.20
C GLU A 91 -18.96 3.14 3.84
N ASP A 92 -19.40 4.36 3.55
CA ASP A 92 -18.54 5.52 3.32
C ASP A 92 -18.29 6.38 4.56
#